data_AF-A0A161YJP7-F1
#
_entry.id   AF-A0A161YJP7-F1
#
_cell.length_a   1.000
_cell.length_b   1.000
_cell.length_c   1.000
_cell.angle_alpha   90.00
_cell.angle_beta   90.00
_cell.angle_gamma   90.00
#
_symmetry.space_group_name_H-M   'P 1'
#
loop_
_entity.id
_entity.type
_entity.pdbx_description
1 polymer ?
#
loop_
_entity_poly.entity_id
_entity_poly.type
_entity_poly.pdbx_seq_one_letter_code
_entity_poly.pdbx_strand_id
1 'polypeptide(L)'
;MQLFESHSPRLTNGARPLATYIVFTIALLILTVVSFPTKALVFMSGELDRHLKSYNYGTKADNKWVQPSGNFQANFKALFEAFHQQNWPLADELAKAVNYEVIQFNDVDTDKVYYLLQEKYQLPSDKFIGGGTYVLNLAGSNAVLQAPHPKRDSFTGTQAIDAFLYTQTKLLMLAGTRRDSSHDVSVCTGTNYSASDVAHQTESLFQVVHEYMSDYDLETVFIQYHGFGKTTRAKLQAQCNTDNDLMLNLSESVRYATNDHEHSILHSIRRSVDSEGVIKACVYGNDTRSLGGTWNVQGRHTNDSVDSCHKSADASSKRFIHLEQSYGVRKYHRKAMQRHLKNALDEYFK
;
A
#
# COMPACT_ATOMS: atom_id res chain seq x y z
N MET A 1 90.06 -23.95 -23.10
CA MET A 1 88.77 -24.18 -23.80
C MET A 1 87.90 -25.00 -22.86
N GLN A 2 86.63 -24.59 -22.70
CA GLN A 2 85.63 -25.06 -21.72
C GLN A 2 85.80 -24.54 -20.28
N LEU A 3 84.75 -24.13 -19.56
CA LEU A 3 83.45 -23.50 -19.84
C LEU A 3 82.87 -23.16 -18.45
N PHE A 4 82.00 -22.16 -18.40
CA PHE A 4 81.32 -21.63 -17.20
C PHE A 4 80.53 -22.69 -16.41
N GLU A 5 80.39 -22.50 -15.10
CA GLU A 5 79.12 -22.77 -14.40
C GLU A 5 78.89 -21.77 -13.26
N SER A 6 77.70 -21.18 -13.27
CA SER A 6 77.26 -20.09 -12.39
C SER A 6 76.38 -20.64 -11.26
N HIS A 7 76.61 -20.19 -10.03
CA HIS A 7 75.77 -20.50 -8.88
C HIS A 7 74.59 -19.52 -8.80
N SER A 8 73.37 -20.01 -9.01
CA SER A 8 72.13 -19.34 -8.60
C SER A 8 71.62 -19.94 -7.28
N PRO A 9 71.28 -19.13 -6.25
CA PRO A 9 70.63 -19.65 -5.06
C PRO A 9 69.15 -19.92 -5.34
N ARG A 10 68.70 -21.14 -5.00
CA ARG A 10 67.27 -21.50 -4.94
C ARG A 10 66.59 -20.67 -3.87
N LEU A 11 65.67 -19.79 -4.27
CA LEU A 11 64.62 -19.27 -3.40
C LEU A 11 63.73 -20.43 -2.97
N THR A 12 63.78 -20.78 -1.69
CA THR A 12 62.84 -21.71 -1.09
C THR A 12 61.48 -21.03 -1.01
N ASN A 13 60.53 -21.51 -1.80
CA ASN A 13 59.12 -21.19 -1.63
C ASN A 13 58.68 -21.72 -0.26
N GLY A 14 58.80 -20.88 0.77
CA GLY A 14 58.23 -21.12 2.07
C GLY A 14 56.73 -21.24 1.91
N ALA A 15 56.23 -22.47 1.90
CA ALA A 15 54.81 -22.77 1.94
C ALA A 15 54.24 -22.11 3.19
N ARG A 16 53.60 -20.94 3.01
CA ARG A 16 52.78 -20.35 4.07
C ARG A 16 51.72 -21.40 4.42
N PRO A 17 51.59 -21.81 5.69
CA PRO A 17 50.73 -22.92 6.04
C PRO A 17 49.29 -22.57 5.66
N LEU A 18 48.61 -23.50 4.98
CA LEU A 18 47.20 -23.39 4.55
C LEU A 18 46.29 -22.87 5.68
N ALA A 19 46.64 -23.18 6.93
CA ALA A 19 45.99 -22.68 8.14
C ALA A 19 45.97 -21.14 8.23
N THR A 20 47.03 -20.44 7.85
CA THR A 20 47.07 -18.96 7.89
C THR A 20 46.07 -18.35 6.91
N TYR A 21 45.94 -18.93 5.71
CA TYR A 21 44.96 -18.48 4.72
C TYR A 21 43.52 -18.77 5.17
N ILE A 22 43.26 -19.95 5.73
CA ILE A 22 41.92 -20.28 6.26
C ILE A 22 41.52 -19.34 7.38
N VAL A 23 42.43 -19.06 8.32
CA VAL A 23 42.18 -18.13 9.43
C VAL A 23 41.96 -16.70 8.92
N PHE A 24 42.76 -16.24 7.95
CA PHE A 24 42.57 -14.90 7.37
C PHE A 24 41.25 -14.78 6.61
N THR A 25 40.88 -15.80 5.83
CA THR A 25 39.62 -15.81 5.06
C THR A 25 38.41 -15.87 5.99
N ILE A 26 38.44 -16.71 7.04
CA ILE A 26 37.38 -16.76 8.06
C ILE A 26 37.32 -15.43 8.83
N ALA A 27 38.46 -14.84 9.19
CA ALA A 27 38.51 -13.55 9.86
C ALA A 27 37.94 -12.43 8.98
N LEU A 28 38.26 -12.39 7.67
CA LEU A 28 37.65 -11.46 6.72
C LEU A 28 36.15 -11.70 6.56
N LEU A 29 35.71 -12.96 6.50
CA LEU A 29 34.29 -13.31 6.40
C LEU A 29 33.51 -12.86 7.64
N ILE A 30 34.06 -13.11 8.83
CA ILE A 30 33.50 -12.63 10.10
C ILE A 30 33.53 -11.10 10.15
N LEU A 31 34.62 -10.45 9.73
CA LEU A 31 34.69 -8.99 9.68
C LEU A 31 33.62 -8.45 8.73
N THR A 32 33.40 -9.05 7.56
CA THR A 32 32.33 -8.64 6.63
C THR A 32 30.94 -8.88 7.20
N VAL A 33 30.70 -9.98 7.93
CA VAL A 33 29.40 -10.29 8.54
C VAL A 33 29.10 -9.37 9.73
N VAL A 34 30.13 -8.92 10.47
CA VAL A 34 29.99 -8.08 11.68
C VAL A 34 30.12 -6.57 11.37
N SER A 35 30.65 -6.17 10.21
CA SER A 35 30.86 -4.77 9.82
C SER A 35 29.68 -4.12 9.10
N PHE A 36 28.56 -4.83 8.88
CA PHE A 36 27.35 -4.15 8.44
C PHE A 36 26.87 -3.27 9.59
N PRO A 37 26.69 -1.95 9.41
CA PRO A 37 26.06 -1.13 10.42
C PRO A 37 24.64 -1.65 10.64
N THR A 38 24.49 -2.51 11.66
CA THR A 38 23.22 -2.81 12.28
C THR A 38 22.78 -1.52 12.95
N LYS A 39 22.07 -0.65 12.22
CA LYS A 39 21.06 0.32 12.67
C LYS A 39 21.02 1.49 11.67
N ALA A 40 20.09 1.41 10.74
CA ALA A 40 19.59 2.59 10.04
C ALA A 40 18.07 2.46 10.02
N LEU A 41 17.46 2.69 11.19
CA LEU A 41 16.03 2.79 11.38
C LEU A 41 15.81 3.89 12.41
N VAL A 42 14.84 4.75 12.15
CA VAL A 42 14.30 5.62 13.20
C VAL A 42 13.45 4.73 14.11
N PHE A 43 13.70 4.78 15.42
CA PHE A 43 12.90 4.05 16.41
C PHE A 43 11.87 5.00 17.01
N MET A 44 10.60 4.61 16.93
CA MET A 44 9.48 5.33 17.54
C MET A 44 8.67 4.39 18.42
N SER A 45 8.01 4.94 19.43
CA SER A 45 7.09 4.22 20.31
C SER A 45 5.94 5.14 20.68
N GLY A 46 4.72 4.60 20.72
CA GLY A 46 3.52 5.38 21.04
C GLY A 46 2.26 4.68 20.55
N GLU A 47 1.14 5.40 20.51
CA GLU A 47 -0.11 4.91 19.91
C GLU A 47 -0.04 5.11 18.39
N LEU A 48 0.10 4.02 17.63
CA LEU A 48 0.26 4.08 16.18
C LEU A 48 -0.98 4.68 15.50
N ASP A 49 -2.17 4.40 16.04
CA ASP A 49 -3.41 4.96 15.50
C ASP A 49 -3.42 6.49 15.60
N ARG A 50 -3.00 7.05 16.75
CA ARG A 50 -2.92 8.49 16.99
C ARG A 50 -1.86 9.13 16.09
N HIS A 51 -0.71 8.48 15.94
CA HIS A 51 0.36 8.92 15.03
C HIS A 51 -0.14 9.03 13.60
N LEU A 52 -0.81 8.00 13.07
CA LEU A 52 -1.30 8.02 11.68
C LEU A 52 -2.48 8.99 11.49
N LYS A 53 -3.32 9.17 12.50
CA LYS A 53 -4.49 10.07 12.44
C LYS A 53 -4.15 11.55 12.61
N SER A 54 -2.94 11.89 13.08
CA SER A 54 -2.53 13.29 13.26
C SER A 54 -2.16 13.98 11.95
N TYR A 55 -2.08 13.25 10.83
CA TYR A 55 -1.61 13.76 9.56
C TYR A 55 -2.51 14.88 9.01
N ASN A 56 -1.86 15.96 8.60
CA ASN A 56 -2.49 17.03 7.87
C ASN A 56 -2.47 16.72 6.37
N TYR A 57 -3.63 16.41 5.80
CA TYR A 57 -3.80 16.14 4.36
C TYR A 57 -4.02 17.41 3.51
N GLY A 58 -3.86 18.59 4.09
CA GLY A 58 -4.06 19.87 3.41
C GLY A 58 -5.52 20.24 3.20
N THR A 59 -5.73 21.18 2.29
CA THR A 59 -7.03 21.76 1.95
C THR A 59 -7.35 21.59 0.47
N LYS A 60 -8.58 21.86 0.08
CA LYS A 60 -8.97 21.80 -1.34
C LYS A 60 -8.16 22.84 -2.12
N ALA A 61 -7.63 22.46 -3.27
CA ALA A 61 -7.00 23.35 -4.22
C ALA A 61 -5.81 24.16 -3.65
N ASP A 62 -5.02 23.56 -2.75
CA ASP A 62 -3.84 24.19 -2.16
C ASP A 62 -2.54 23.96 -2.96
N ASN A 63 -2.60 23.13 -4.01
CA ASN A 63 -1.48 22.73 -4.87
C ASN A 63 -0.22 22.31 -4.11
N LYS A 64 -0.40 21.65 -2.96
CA LYS A 64 0.73 21.14 -2.17
C LYS A 64 1.19 19.76 -2.61
N TRP A 65 0.36 19.03 -3.34
CA TRP A 65 0.77 17.78 -3.96
C TRP A 65 1.78 18.03 -5.08
N VAL A 66 2.83 17.23 -5.12
CA VAL A 66 3.86 17.28 -6.16
C VAL A 66 3.80 15.99 -6.97
N GLN A 67 3.59 16.13 -8.28
CA GLN A 67 3.64 14.99 -9.19
C GLN A 67 5.06 14.40 -9.25
N PRO A 68 5.26 13.12 -8.88
CA PRO A 68 6.55 12.47 -9.03
C PRO A 68 6.95 12.37 -10.50
N SER A 69 8.24 12.61 -10.80
CA SER A 69 8.80 12.28 -12.11
C SER A 69 9.05 10.77 -12.24
N GLY A 70 9.20 10.25 -13.46
CA GLY A 70 9.48 8.82 -13.68
C GLY A 70 10.75 8.34 -12.95
N ASN A 71 11.82 9.14 -12.93
CA ASN A 71 13.02 8.81 -12.15
C ASN A 71 12.75 8.78 -10.64
N PHE A 72 11.91 9.70 -10.14
CA PHE A 72 11.52 9.71 -8.74
C PHE A 72 10.68 8.47 -8.38
N GLN A 73 9.74 8.07 -9.25
CA GLN A 73 8.97 6.83 -9.09
C GLN A 73 9.87 5.59 -9.09
N ALA A 74 10.86 5.51 -9.99
CA ALA A 74 11.81 4.40 -10.04
C ALA A 74 12.65 4.30 -8.76
N ASN A 75 13.17 5.43 -8.27
CA ASN A 75 13.91 5.48 -7.01
C ASN A 75 13.03 5.08 -5.82
N PHE A 76 11.77 5.54 -5.81
CA PHE A 76 10.81 5.17 -4.77
C PHE A 76 10.42 3.69 -4.83
N LYS A 77 10.31 3.10 -6.03
CA LYS A 77 10.08 1.66 -6.19
C LYS A 77 11.23 0.84 -5.60
N ALA A 78 12.48 1.21 -5.89
CA ALA A 78 13.65 0.55 -5.32
C ALA A 78 13.70 0.67 -3.78
N LEU A 79 13.33 1.84 -3.25
CA LEU A 79 13.15 2.04 -1.81
C LEU A 79 12.08 1.11 -1.23
N PHE A 80 10.89 1.10 -1.82
CA PHE A 80 9.78 0.27 -1.33
C PHE A 80 10.11 -1.22 -1.42
N GLU A 81 10.81 -1.66 -2.47
CA GLU A 81 11.30 -3.01 -2.61
C GLU A 81 12.26 -3.39 -1.48
N ALA A 82 13.27 -2.57 -1.21
CA ALA A 82 14.21 -2.79 -0.10
C ALA A 82 13.49 -2.81 1.26
N PHE A 83 12.52 -1.92 1.45
CA PHE A 83 11.68 -1.84 2.64
C PHE A 83 10.84 -3.11 2.83
N HIS A 84 10.15 -3.57 1.78
CA HIS A 84 9.31 -4.76 1.83
C HIS A 84 10.14 -6.04 2.04
N GLN A 85 11.32 -6.12 1.41
CA GLN A 85 12.28 -7.22 1.58
C GLN A 85 13.08 -7.14 2.90
N GLN A 86 12.78 -6.17 3.77
CA GLN A 86 13.41 -6.00 5.09
C GLN A 86 14.92 -5.71 5.01
N ASN A 87 15.40 -5.21 3.89
CA ASN A 87 16.77 -4.70 3.75
C ASN A 87 16.84 -3.27 4.32
N TRP A 88 16.73 -3.15 5.64
CA TRP A 88 16.64 -1.87 6.34
C TRP A 88 17.79 -0.90 6.05
N PRO A 89 19.07 -1.33 5.99
CA PRO A 89 20.17 -0.43 5.65
C PRO A 89 20.01 0.20 4.26
N LEU A 90 19.66 -0.62 3.25
CA LEU A 90 19.44 -0.12 1.89
C LEU A 90 18.18 0.76 1.82
N ALA A 91 17.10 0.37 2.50
CA ALA A 91 15.87 1.15 2.54
C ALA A 91 16.13 2.54 3.16
N ASP A 92 16.85 2.64 4.29
CA ASP A 92 17.18 3.94 4.90
C ASP A 92 18.10 4.80 4.02
N GLU A 93 19.07 4.18 3.33
CA GLU A 93 19.90 4.87 2.35
C GLU A 93 19.06 5.46 1.21
N LEU A 94 18.20 4.65 0.60
CA LEU A 94 17.33 5.08 -0.51
C LEU A 94 16.27 6.10 -0.06
N ALA A 95 15.76 5.99 1.17
CA ALA A 95 14.74 6.89 1.72
C ALA A 95 15.21 8.34 1.78
N LYS A 96 16.50 8.58 2.09
CA LYS A 96 17.11 9.92 2.13
C LYS A 96 17.01 10.63 0.79
N ALA A 97 17.13 9.91 -0.32
CA ALA A 97 17.10 10.48 -1.67
C ALA A 97 15.70 10.98 -2.08
N VAL A 98 14.65 10.49 -1.43
CA VAL A 98 13.25 10.82 -1.75
C VAL A 98 12.52 11.51 -0.59
N ASN A 99 13.25 11.97 0.43
CA ASN A 99 12.71 12.61 1.64
C ASN A 99 11.71 11.74 2.42
N TYR A 100 12.01 10.45 2.52
CA TYR A 100 11.29 9.50 3.37
C TYR A 100 12.14 9.10 4.58
N GLU A 101 11.48 8.50 5.57
CA GLU A 101 12.09 7.83 6.71
C GLU A 101 11.59 6.39 6.79
N VAL A 102 12.50 5.48 7.16
CA VAL A 102 12.17 4.10 7.52
C VAL A 102 12.12 4.00 9.04
N ILE A 103 10.94 3.72 9.56
CA ILE A 103 10.67 3.79 11.01
C ILE A 103 10.28 2.40 11.49
N GLN A 104 10.94 1.91 12.54
CA GLN A 104 10.41 0.83 13.37
C GLN A 104 9.57 1.46 14.47
N PHE A 105 8.28 1.15 14.49
CA PHE A 105 7.31 1.72 15.40
C PHE A 105 6.81 0.66 16.38
N ASN A 106 7.04 0.88 17.67
CA ASN A 106 6.49 0.06 18.74
C ASN A 106 5.13 0.63 19.19
N ASP A 107 4.05 -0.06 18.83
CA ASP A 107 2.70 0.36 19.19
C ASP A 107 2.36 -0.08 20.62
N VAL A 108 2.13 0.89 21.50
CA VAL A 108 1.89 0.62 22.93
C VAL A 108 0.51 0.07 23.22
N ASP A 109 -0.45 0.25 22.31
CA ASP A 109 -1.82 -0.23 22.47
C ASP A 109 -1.96 -1.72 22.13
N THR A 110 -1.24 -2.18 21.11
CA THR A 110 -1.29 -3.58 20.67
C THR A 110 -0.08 -4.42 21.08
N ASP A 111 0.97 -3.80 21.64
CA ASP A 111 2.27 -4.41 21.95
C ASP A 111 2.91 -5.06 20.71
N LYS A 112 2.71 -4.44 19.54
CA LYS A 112 3.21 -4.91 18.25
C LYS A 112 4.19 -3.94 17.62
N VAL A 113 5.09 -4.50 16.83
CA VAL A 113 6.03 -3.74 16.02
C VAL A 113 5.50 -3.63 14.59
N TYR A 114 5.45 -2.39 14.11
CA TYR A 114 5.12 -2.04 12.73
C TYR A 114 6.32 -1.34 12.09
N TYR A 115 6.40 -1.42 10.76
CA TYR A 115 7.41 -0.69 10.00
C TYR A 115 6.71 0.35 9.14
N LEU A 116 7.14 1.60 9.20
CA LEU A 116 6.56 2.68 8.42
C LEU A 116 7.58 3.14 7.39
N LEU A 117 7.10 3.34 6.16
CA LEU A 117 7.74 4.18 5.18
C LEU A 117 6.92 5.48 5.09
N GLN A 118 7.48 6.56 5.62
CA GLN A 118 6.77 7.80 5.88
C GLN A 118 7.52 9.01 5.29
N GLU A 119 6.78 9.98 4.73
CA GLU A 119 7.37 11.26 4.33
C GLU A 119 8.02 11.96 5.54
N LYS A 120 9.28 12.36 5.38
CA LYS A 120 10.04 13.10 6.39
C LYS A 120 9.42 14.46 6.70
N TYR A 121 8.85 15.11 5.68
CA TYR A 121 8.26 16.43 5.80
C TYR A 121 6.76 16.34 5.63
N GLN A 122 6.02 16.85 6.61
CA GLN A 122 4.57 16.99 6.54
C GLN A 122 4.17 18.45 6.34
N LEU A 123 2.92 18.71 5.95
CA LEU A 123 2.39 20.07 5.89
C LEU A 123 2.51 20.77 7.26
N PRO A 124 2.90 22.07 7.29
CA PRO A 124 2.98 23.00 6.15
C PRO A 124 4.37 23.14 5.49
N SER A 125 5.29 22.18 5.68
CA SER A 125 6.64 22.23 5.10
C SER A 125 6.61 22.43 3.58
N ASP A 126 7.53 23.24 3.04
CA ASP A 126 7.73 23.46 1.61
C ASP A 126 8.33 22.24 0.89
N LYS A 127 9.03 21.37 1.64
CA LYS A 127 9.56 20.08 1.18
C LYS A 127 8.54 18.93 1.16
N PHE A 128 7.30 19.17 1.59
CA PHE A 128 6.24 18.17 1.51
C PHE A 128 5.92 17.86 0.04
N ILE A 129 5.66 16.58 -0.28
CA ILE A 129 5.32 16.17 -1.65
C ILE A 129 3.96 15.47 -1.75
N GLY A 130 3.42 14.96 -0.64
CA GLY A 130 2.13 14.26 -0.62
C GLY A 130 2.19 12.87 -1.25
N GLY A 131 3.35 12.21 -1.15
CA GLY A 131 3.62 10.85 -1.59
C GLY A 131 2.98 9.74 -0.74
N GLY A 132 2.53 10.05 0.48
CA GLY A 132 1.79 9.11 1.33
C GLY A 132 2.60 8.40 2.39
N THR A 133 1.92 7.54 3.16
CA THR A 133 2.50 6.74 4.24
C THR A 133 2.09 5.29 4.08
N TYR A 134 3.05 4.39 4.27
CA TYR A 134 2.91 2.95 4.07
C TYR A 134 3.31 2.24 5.37
N VAL A 135 2.42 1.39 5.89
CA VAL A 135 2.61 0.73 7.19
C VAL A 135 2.59 -0.77 6.99
N LEU A 136 3.73 -1.41 7.21
CA LEU A 136 3.96 -2.83 7.05
C LEU A 136 3.85 -3.55 8.40
N ASN A 137 3.03 -4.60 8.44
CA ASN A 137 2.95 -5.58 9.50
C ASN A 137 3.52 -6.90 8.98
N LEU A 138 4.73 -7.26 9.42
CA LEU A 138 5.42 -8.46 8.92
C LEU A 138 4.60 -9.75 9.17
N ALA A 139 3.88 -9.81 10.28
CA ALA A 139 3.03 -10.94 10.66
C ALA A 139 1.60 -10.87 10.07
N GLY A 140 1.29 -9.86 9.26
CA GLY A 140 -0.07 -9.63 8.80
C GLY A 140 -0.55 -10.60 7.73
N SER A 141 -1.87 -10.81 7.64
CA SER A 141 -2.52 -11.60 6.58
C SER A 141 -2.30 -10.97 5.20
N ASN A 142 -2.38 -11.75 4.12
CA ASN A 142 -2.00 -11.32 2.76
C ASN A 142 -2.99 -10.36 2.08
N ALA A 143 -3.29 -9.26 2.76
CA ALA A 143 -4.18 -8.22 2.31
C ALA A 143 -3.57 -6.84 2.52
N VAL A 144 -3.95 -5.91 1.64
CA VAL A 144 -3.52 -4.52 1.64
C VAL A 144 -4.74 -3.63 1.77
N LEU A 145 -4.77 -2.80 2.81
CA LEU A 145 -5.83 -1.80 2.99
C LEU A 145 -5.37 -0.46 2.41
N GLN A 146 -6.23 0.16 1.61
CA GLN A 146 -5.87 1.36 0.84
C GLN A 146 -6.86 2.48 1.10
N ALA A 147 -6.38 3.66 1.48
CA ALA A 147 -7.16 4.88 1.53
C ALA A 147 -6.56 5.92 0.57
N PRO A 148 -6.98 5.93 -0.70
CA PRO A 148 -6.51 6.91 -1.68
C PRO A 148 -7.06 8.32 -1.38
N HIS A 149 -8.19 8.40 -0.67
CA HIS A 149 -8.93 9.64 -0.40
C HIS A 149 -9.09 9.91 1.11
N PRO A 150 -8.02 9.83 1.93
CA PRO A 150 -8.12 9.68 3.37
C PRO A 150 -8.89 10.81 4.07
N LYS A 151 -8.93 12.00 3.46
CA LYS A 151 -9.64 13.19 3.95
C LYS A 151 -10.86 13.58 3.13
N ARG A 152 -10.81 13.51 1.79
CA ARG A 152 -11.92 13.99 0.93
C ARG A 152 -13.15 13.12 1.09
N ASP A 153 -12.94 11.81 1.09
CA ASP A 153 -13.96 10.85 1.42
C ASP A 153 -13.93 10.71 2.94
N SER A 154 -14.62 11.62 3.63
CA SER A 154 -14.51 11.76 5.09
C SER A 154 -14.51 10.41 5.83
N PHE A 155 -13.55 10.26 6.73
CA PHE A 155 -13.30 9.08 7.57
C PHE A 155 -12.72 7.84 6.89
N THR A 156 -12.50 7.79 5.57
CA THR A 156 -11.87 6.61 4.94
C THR A 156 -10.45 6.36 5.45
N GLY A 157 -9.65 7.41 5.64
CA GLY A 157 -8.29 7.28 6.19
C GLY A 157 -8.31 6.73 7.62
N THR A 158 -9.12 7.34 8.50
CA THR A 158 -9.27 6.86 9.89
C THR A 158 -9.85 5.44 9.95
N GLN A 159 -10.78 5.11 9.06
CA GLN A 159 -11.38 3.78 9.00
C GLN A 159 -10.37 2.73 8.53
N ALA A 160 -9.55 3.03 7.52
CA ALA A 160 -8.51 2.13 7.04
C ALA A 160 -7.43 1.89 8.11
N ILE A 161 -7.04 2.92 8.85
CA ILE A 161 -6.13 2.81 10.02
C ILE A 161 -6.74 1.88 11.08
N ASP A 162 -7.97 2.17 11.51
CA ASP A 162 -8.63 1.37 12.53
C ASP A 162 -8.81 -0.09 12.06
N ALA A 163 -9.13 -0.30 10.78
CA ALA A 163 -9.25 -1.62 10.18
C ALA A 163 -7.91 -2.35 10.13
N PHE A 164 -6.83 -1.71 9.69
CA PHE A 164 -5.50 -2.33 9.63
C PHE A 164 -5.06 -2.85 11.00
N LEU A 165 -5.24 -2.05 12.05
CA LEU A 165 -4.93 -2.44 13.43
C LEU A 165 -5.86 -3.54 13.95
N TYR A 166 -7.12 -3.56 13.54
CA TYR A 166 -8.06 -4.61 13.96
C TYR A 166 -7.84 -5.92 13.21
N THR A 167 -7.64 -5.86 11.90
CA THR A 167 -7.56 -7.03 11.02
C THR A 167 -6.16 -7.60 10.93
N GLN A 168 -5.14 -6.82 11.30
CA GLN A 168 -3.73 -7.22 11.26
C GLN A 168 -3.33 -7.67 9.85
N THR A 169 -3.69 -6.87 8.85
CA THR A 169 -3.34 -7.12 7.44
C THR A 169 -1.90 -6.73 7.15
N LYS A 170 -1.32 -7.22 6.06
CA LYS A 170 0.10 -7.06 5.72
C LYS A 170 0.49 -5.58 5.56
N LEU A 171 -0.30 -4.80 4.83
CA LEU A 171 0.06 -3.43 4.48
C LEU A 171 -1.14 -2.48 4.59
N LEU A 172 -0.89 -1.27 5.07
CA LEU A 172 -1.79 -0.12 4.96
C LEU A 172 -1.13 0.93 4.08
N MET A 173 -1.90 1.47 3.13
CA MET A 173 -1.48 2.56 2.24
C MET A 173 -2.40 3.77 2.44
N LEU A 174 -1.82 4.90 2.81
CA LEU A 174 -2.53 6.17 2.97
C LEU A 174 -1.97 7.17 1.98
N ALA A 175 -2.82 7.77 1.14
CA ALA A 175 -2.39 8.88 0.29
C ALA A 175 -1.91 10.07 1.14
N GLY A 176 -0.92 10.82 0.67
CA GLY A 176 -0.30 11.89 1.46
C GLY A 176 -1.13 13.18 1.53
N THR A 177 -2.11 13.33 0.66
CA THR A 177 -2.90 14.56 0.50
C THR A 177 -4.36 14.25 0.16
N ARG A 178 -5.17 15.29 0.05
CA ARG A 178 -6.52 15.19 -0.53
C ARG A 178 -6.44 14.99 -2.04
N ARG A 179 -7.34 14.14 -2.56
CA ARG A 179 -7.56 13.95 -4.00
C ARG A 179 -7.82 15.24 -4.80
N ASP A 180 -8.34 16.28 -4.15
CA ASP A 180 -8.67 17.59 -4.75
C ASP A 180 -7.67 18.70 -4.37
N SER A 181 -6.41 18.35 -4.12
CA SER A 181 -5.33 19.30 -3.80
C SER A 181 -4.80 20.04 -5.04
N SER A 182 -4.61 19.35 -6.16
CA SER A 182 -4.06 19.92 -7.40
C SER A 182 -5.13 20.56 -8.29
N HIS A 183 -4.78 21.68 -8.92
CA HIS A 183 -5.53 22.27 -10.04
C HIS A 183 -5.35 21.53 -11.36
N ASP A 184 -4.21 20.85 -11.53
CA ASP A 184 -3.97 20.05 -12.72
C ASP A 184 -4.93 18.87 -12.74
N VAL A 185 -5.24 18.39 -13.94
CA VAL A 185 -6.16 17.28 -14.16
C VAL A 185 -5.37 16.01 -14.46
N SER A 186 -5.91 14.87 -14.04
CA SER A 186 -5.31 13.57 -14.35
C SER A 186 -5.48 13.23 -15.82
N VAL A 187 -4.36 12.94 -16.49
CA VAL A 187 -4.34 12.48 -17.89
C VAL A 187 -5.12 11.18 -18.10
N CYS A 188 -5.13 10.28 -17.12
CA CYS A 188 -5.81 8.98 -17.18
C CYS A 188 -7.35 9.09 -17.24
N THR A 189 -7.89 10.25 -16.89
CA THR A 189 -9.35 10.47 -16.83
C THR A 189 -9.80 11.75 -17.53
N GLY A 190 -8.90 12.41 -18.26
CA GLY A 190 -9.13 13.70 -18.88
C GLY A 190 -9.42 14.78 -17.84
N THR A 191 -10.63 15.35 -17.84
CA THR A 191 -11.01 16.49 -16.97
C THR A 191 -11.81 16.10 -15.73
N ASN A 192 -12.00 14.80 -15.48
CA ASN A 192 -12.93 14.33 -14.45
C ASN A 192 -12.33 14.33 -13.03
N TYR A 193 -11.00 14.22 -12.92
CA TYR A 193 -10.29 14.09 -11.66
C TYR A 193 -9.03 14.97 -11.65
N SER A 194 -8.70 15.51 -10.48
CA SER A 194 -7.45 16.24 -10.26
C SER A 194 -6.24 15.31 -10.34
N ALA A 195 -5.07 15.82 -10.71
CA ALA A 195 -3.82 15.06 -10.73
C ALA A 195 -3.42 14.53 -9.34
N SER A 196 -3.84 15.18 -8.26
CA SER A 196 -3.65 14.69 -6.88
C SER A 196 -4.56 13.50 -6.50
N ASP A 197 -5.51 13.12 -7.35
CA ASP A 197 -6.38 11.97 -7.13
C ASP A 197 -5.63 10.67 -7.47
N VAL A 198 -4.95 10.11 -6.47
CA VAL A 198 -4.08 8.94 -6.65
C VAL A 198 -4.80 7.67 -7.11
N ALA A 199 -6.14 7.60 -6.97
CA ALA A 199 -6.92 6.48 -7.52
C ALA A 199 -7.13 6.58 -9.03
N HIS A 200 -6.84 7.74 -9.62
CA HIS A 200 -7.16 8.06 -11.00
C HIS A 200 -5.96 8.53 -11.79
N GLN A 201 -4.71 8.23 -11.38
CA GLN A 201 -3.48 8.63 -12.08
C GLN A 201 -2.29 7.72 -11.74
N THR A 202 -1.38 7.53 -12.70
CA THR A 202 -0.32 6.52 -12.62
C THR A 202 1.02 7.05 -12.09
N GLU A 203 1.18 8.36 -12.00
CA GLU A 203 2.42 9.02 -11.57
C GLU A 203 2.61 9.05 -10.05
N SER A 204 1.57 8.75 -9.27
CA SER A 204 1.64 8.75 -7.80
C SER A 204 2.55 7.65 -7.23
N LEU A 205 3.18 7.93 -6.09
CA LEU A 205 3.88 6.88 -5.32
C LEU A 205 2.91 5.82 -4.78
N PHE A 206 1.64 6.20 -4.59
CA PHE A 206 0.58 5.28 -4.19
C PHE A 206 0.37 4.20 -5.26
N GLN A 207 0.39 4.57 -6.55
CA GLN A 207 0.36 3.62 -7.66
C GLN A 207 1.63 2.76 -7.66
N VAL A 208 2.81 3.34 -7.51
CA VAL A 208 4.09 2.60 -7.50
C VAL A 208 4.06 1.46 -6.47
N VAL A 209 3.60 1.73 -5.24
CA VAL A 209 3.50 0.71 -4.19
C VAL A 209 2.42 -0.32 -4.51
N HIS A 210 1.29 0.12 -5.05
CA HIS A 210 0.21 -0.79 -5.44
C HIS A 210 0.69 -1.79 -6.49
N GLU A 211 1.32 -1.32 -7.57
CA GLU A 211 1.84 -2.17 -8.65
C GLU A 211 2.87 -3.17 -8.12
N TYR A 212 3.83 -2.68 -7.32
CA TYR A 212 4.83 -3.56 -6.71
C TYR A 212 4.18 -4.68 -5.90
N MET A 213 3.22 -4.37 -5.02
CA MET A 213 2.56 -5.38 -4.20
C MET A 213 1.69 -6.33 -5.03
N SER A 214 1.01 -5.81 -6.06
CA SER A 214 0.16 -6.61 -6.95
C SER A 214 0.97 -7.64 -7.73
N ASP A 215 2.18 -7.28 -8.15
CA ASP A 215 3.07 -8.10 -8.97
C ASP A 215 3.96 -9.01 -8.12
N TYR A 216 4.26 -8.62 -6.88
CA TYR A 216 5.09 -9.40 -5.96
C TYR A 216 4.42 -10.69 -5.52
N ASP A 217 3.12 -10.65 -5.23
CA ASP A 217 2.35 -11.81 -4.78
C ASP A 217 0.93 -11.78 -5.34
N LEU A 218 0.66 -12.74 -6.25
CA LEU A 218 -0.62 -12.90 -6.92
C LEU A 218 -1.74 -13.39 -6.00
N GLU A 219 -1.45 -13.76 -4.75
CA GLU A 219 -2.46 -14.10 -3.74
C GLU A 219 -2.86 -12.88 -2.88
N THR A 220 -2.20 -11.73 -3.08
CA THR A 220 -2.50 -10.51 -2.32
C THR A 220 -3.86 -9.94 -2.72
N VAL A 221 -4.72 -9.67 -1.74
CA VAL A 221 -5.97 -8.92 -1.96
C VAL A 221 -5.87 -7.47 -1.52
N PHE A 222 -6.48 -6.57 -2.28
CA PHE A 222 -6.48 -5.13 -2.07
C PHE A 222 -7.89 -4.66 -1.74
N ILE A 223 -8.07 -4.03 -0.59
CA ILE A 223 -9.35 -3.43 -0.19
C ILE A 223 -9.16 -1.92 -0.14
N GLN A 224 -9.74 -1.23 -1.12
CA GLN A 224 -9.59 0.21 -1.29
C GLN A 224 -10.86 0.95 -0.84
N TYR A 225 -10.71 1.74 0.22
CA TYR A 225 -11.76 2.48 0.89
C TYR A 225 -12.09 3.78 0.16
N HIS A 226 -13.34 3.87 -0.30
CA HIS A 226 -13.95 5.07 -0.87
C HIS A 226 -15.22 5.43 -0.10
N GLY A 227 -15.82 6.57 -0.44
CA GLY A 227 -17.21 6.73 -0.06
C GLY A 227 -17.95 7.87 -0.71
N PHE A 228 -19.27 7.73 -0.66
CA PHE A 228 -20.20 8.55 -1.41
C PHE A 228 -21.13 9.40 -0.52
N GLY A 229 -21.67 10.45 -1.13
CA GLY A 229 -22.59 11.40 -0.50
C GLY A 229 -24.07 11.05 -0.71
N LYS A 230 -24.96 11.89 -0.17
CA LYS A 230 -26.42 11.69 -0.17
C LYS A 230 -27.02 11.49 -1.57
N THR A 231 -26.59 12.27 -2.56
CA THR A 231 -27.12 12.17 -3.94
C THR A 231 -26.81 10.81 -4.55
N THR A 232 -25.58 10.34 -4.42
CA THR A 232 -25.17 9.02 -4.92
C THR A 232 -25.82 7.89 -4.13
N ARG A 233 -26.04 8.08 -2.82
CA ARG A 233 -26.78 7.12 -1.98
C ARG A 233 -28.19 6.89 -2.52
N ALA A 234 -28.94 7.95 -2.81
CA ALA A 234 -30.30 7.82 -3.36
C ALA A 234 -30.31 7.04 -4.69
N LYS A 235 -29.30 7.27 -5.54
CA LYS A 235 -29.13 6.49 -6.78
C LYS A 235 -28.86 5.01 -6.50
N LEU A 236 -28.00 4.69 -5.54
CA LEU A 236 -27.72 3.30 -5.14
C LEU A 236 -28.94 2.63 -4.50
N GLN A 237 -29.68 3.31 -3.64
CA GLN A 237 -30.92 2.82 -3.04
C GLN A 237 -31.91 2.34 -4.10
N ALA A 238 -32.13 3.16 -5.13
CA ALA A 238 -32.99 2.81 -6.26
C ALA A 238 -32.45 1.61 -7.07
N GLN A 239 -31.14 1.52 -7.29
CA GLN A 239 -30.53 0.43 -8.06
C GLN A 239 -30.54 -0.89 -7.29
N CYS A 240 -30.22 -0.86 -6.00
CA CYS A 240 -30.19 -2.03 -5.12
C CYS A 240 -31.55 -2.40 -4.52
N ASN A 241 -32.62 -1.73 -4.94
CA ASN A 241 -33.99 -1.94 -4.45
C ASN A 241 -34.10 -1.95 -2.91
N THR A 242 -33.65 -0.87 -2.27
CA THR A 242 -33.63 -0.74 -0.80
C THR A 242 -33.84 0.72 -0.39
N ASP A 243 -34.35 0.94 0.82
CA ASP A 243 -34.43 2.25 1.49
C ASP A 243 -33.34 2.42 2.58
N ASN A 244 -32.44 1.46 2.75
CA ASN A 244 -31.42 1.49 3.80
C ASN A 244 -30.42 2.64 3.58
N ASP A 245 -30.18 3.45 4.61
CA ASP A 245 -29.27 4.59 4.60
C ASP A 245 -27.79 4.19 4.81
N LEU A 246 -27.57 3.00 5.36
CA LEU A 246 -26.27 2.39 5.59
C LEU A 246 -25.95 1.43 4.45
N MET A 247 -25.24 1.93 3.45
CA MET A 247 -24.95 1.16 2.23
C MET A 247 -23.46 0.99 1.96
N LEU A 248 -23.13 -0.16 1.38
CA LEU A 248 -21.89 -0.42 0.67
C LEU A 248 -22.18 -0.68 -0.81
N ASN A 249 -21.27 -0.31 -1.69
CA ASN A 249 -21.16 -0.89 -3.01
C ASN A 249 -19.78 -1.54 -3.15
N LEU A 250 -19.79 -2.83 -3.47
CA LEU A 250 -18.60 -3.66 -3.64
C LEU A 250 -18.37 -3.87 -5.13
N SER A 251 -17.14 -3.72 -5.57
CA SER A 251 -16.79 -3.91 -6.97
C SER A 251 -15.36 -4.38 -7.13
N GLU A 252 -15.14 -5.24 -8.11
CA GLU A 252 -13.80 -5.65 -8.52
C GLU A 252 -13.27 -4.82 -9.71
N SER A 253 -13.73 -3.57 -9.85
CA SER A 253 -13.34 -2.64 -10.92
C SER A 253 -13.68 -3.09 -12.36
N VAL A 254 -14.41 -4.20 -12.53
CA VAL A 254 -14.89 -4.73 -13.81
C VAL A 254 -16.40 -4.99 -13.70
N ARG A 255 -17.13 -4.79 -14.81
CA ARG A 255 -18.58 -5.01 -14.84
C ARG A 255 -18.91 -6.37 -15.41
N TYR A 256 -19.33 -7.29 -14.55
CA TYR A 256 -19.81 -8.61 -14.93
C TYR A 256 -20.76 -9.15 -13.86
N ALA A 257 -21.52 -10.20 -14.18
CA ALA A 257 -22.36 -10.87 -13.20
C ALA A 257 -21.52 -11.86 -12.40
N THR A 258 -21.64 -11.80 -11.07
CA THR A 258 -20.95 -12.65 -10.10
C THR A 258 -21.95 -13.57 -9.38
N ASN A 259 -21.47 -14.59 -8.68
CA ASN A 259 -22.31 -15.51 -7.90
C ASN A 259 -22.10 -15.30 -6.40
N ASP A 260 -23.17 -15.11 -5.62
CA ASP A 260 -23.08 -14.86 -4.18
C ASP A 260 -22.43 -16.01 -3.36
N HIS A 261 -22.36 -17.21 -3.92
CA HIS A 261 -21.68 -18.37 -3.35
C HIS A 261 -20.22 -18.51 -3.77
N GLU A 262 -19.72 -17.59 -4.59
CA GLU A 262 -18.34 -17.59 -5.04
C GLU A 262 -17.39 -17.36 -3.86
N HIS A 263 -16.28 -18.10 -3.87
CA HIS A 263 -15.18 -17.89 -2.95
C HIS A 263 -14.33 -16.72 -3.43
N SER A 264 -14.76 -15.51 -3.05
CA SER A 264 -14.00 -14.27 -3.24
C SER A 264 -14.12 -13.38 -2.00
N ILE A 265 -13.14 -12.50 -1.82
CA ILE A 265 -13.19 -11.51 -0.74
C ILE A 265 -14.38 -10.56 -0.90
N LEU A 266 -14.80 -10.23 -2.14
CA LEU A 266 -16.01 -9.44 -2.40
C LEU A 266 -17.25 -10.08 -1.77
N HIS A 267 -17.48 -11.36 -2.06
CA HIS A 267 -18.67 -12.04 -1.56
C HIS A 267 -18.55 -12.40 -0.08
N SER A 268 -17.34 -12.62 0.44
CA SER A 268 -17.12 -12.80 1.88
C SER A 268 -17.49 -11.54 2.66
N ILE A 269 -17.12 -10.35 2.16
CA ILE A 269 -17.57 -9.07 2.74
C ILE A 269 -19.10 -8.96 2.65
N ARG A 270 -19.68 -9.26 1.48
CA ARG A 270 -21.13 -9.21 1.28
C ARG A 270 -21.90 -10.08 2.27
N ARG A 271 -21.51 -11.36 2.40
CA ARG A 271 -22.14 -12.33 3.31
C ARG A 271 -22.00 -11.89 4.78
N SER A 272 -20.80 -11.48 5.17
CA SER A 272 -20.53 -11.01 6.52
C SER A 272 -21.40 -9.82 6.91
N VAL A 273 -21.55 -8.85 6.00
CA VAL A 273 -22.37 -7.65 6.22
C VAL A 273 -23.86 -7.96 6.24
N ASP A 274 -24.37 -8.68 5.23
CA ASP A 274 -25.79 -8.98 5.12
C ASP A 274 -26.29 -9.88 6.27
N SER A 275 -25.41 -10.71 6.87
CA SER A 275 -25.76 -11.57 8.01
C SER A 275 -26.19 -10.79 9.26
N GLU A 276 -25.68 -9.56 9.46
CA GLU A 276 -26.08 -8.69 10.57
C GLU A 276 -27.38 -7.93 10.23
N GLY A 277 -27.69 -7.74 8.94
CA GLY A 277 -28.90 -7.08 8.47
C GLY A 277 -28.97 -5.57 8.68
N VAL A 278 -27.90 -4.95 9.21
CA VAL A 278 -27.86 -3.50 9.52
C VAL A 278 -27.39 -2.68 8.32
N ILE A 279 -26.33 -3.12 7.65
CA ILE A 279 -25.77 -2.45 6.47
C ILE A 279 -26.20 -3.23 5.24
N LYS A 280 -26.71 -2.54 4.21
CA LYS A 280 -26.99 -3.15 2.92
C LYS A 280 -25.75 -3.08 2.04
N ALA A 281 -25.18 -4.22 1.69
CA ALA A 281 -24.18 -4.26 0.65
C ALA A 281 -24.85 -4.48 -0.72
N CYS A 282 -24.27 -3.89 -1.76
CA CYS A 282 -24.62 -4.11 -3.15
C CYS A 282 -23.37 -4.56 -3.91
N VAL A 283 -23.55 -5.34 -4.97
CA VAL A 283 -22.46 -5.75 -5.86
C VAL A 283 -22.60 -5.07 -7.21
N TYR A 284 -21.58 -4.35 -7.64
CA TYR A 284 -21.51 -3.78 -8.98
C TYR A 284 -21.51 -4.88 -10.04
N GLY A 285 -22.39 -4.75 -11.03
CA GLY A 285 -22.61 -5.78 -12.05
C GLY A 285 -23.84 -6.66 -11.78
N ASN A 286 -24.15 -6.93 -10.51
CA ASN A 286 -25.34 -7.68 -10.08
C ASN A 286 -26.48 -6.73 -9.70
N ASP A 287 -26.24 -5.91 -8.66
CA ASP A 287 -27.25 -5.07 -8.01
C ASP A 287 -27.24 -3.64 -8.55
N THR A 288 -26.10 -3.19 -9.08
CA THR A 288 -25.90 -1.78 -9.46
C THR A 288 -24.98 -1.60 -10.66
N ARG A 289 -25.14 -0.45 -11.32
CA ARG A 289 -24.31 0.00 -12.45
C ARG A 289 -23.54 1.27 -12.12
N SER A 290 -23.51 1.68 -10.85
CA SER A 290 -22.82 2.87 -10.37
C SER A 290 -21.68 2.50 -9.44
N LEU A 291 -20.70 3.40 -9.30
CA LEU A 291 -19.62 3.29 -8.31
C LEU A 291 -18.80 1.99 -8.41
N GLY A 292 -18.62 1.50 -9.63
CA GLY A 292 -17.90 0.25 -9.89
C GLY A 292 -16.40 0.39 -10.00
N GLY A 293 -15.78 1.50 -9.55
CA GLY A 293 -14.32 1.66 -9.59
C GLY A 293 -13.64 1.43 -10.95
N THR A 294 -14.36 1.53 -12.08
CA THR A 294 -13.83 1.15 -13.41
C THR A 294 -12.76 2.11 -13.93
N TRP A 295 -12.63 3.27 -13.31
CA TRP A 295 -11.59 4.27 -13.62
C TRP A 295 -10.43 4.26 -12.63
N ASN A 296 -10.49 3.34 -11.66
CA ASN A 296 -9.47 3.17 -10.66
C ASN A 296 -8.22 2.54 -11.29
N VAL A 297 -7.11 3.26 -11.33
CA VAL A 297 -5.88 2.77 -11.99
C VAL A 297 -5.25 1.60 -11.23
N GLN A 298 -5.42 1.55 -9.91
CA GLN A 298 -5.00 0.39 -9.10
C GLN A 298 -5.83 -0.85 -9.44
N GLY A 299 -7.16 -0.70 -9.48
CA GLY A 299 -8.05 -1.79 -9.86
C GLY A 299 -7.81 -2.28 -11.30
N ARG A 300 -7.48 -1.38 -12.23
CA ARG A 300 -7.12 -1.74 -13.60
C ARG A 300 -5.80 -2.52 -13.66
N HIS A 301 -4.79 -2.11 -12.90
CA HIS A 301 -3.50 -2.81 -12.82
C HIS A 301 -3.65 -4.22 -12.24
N THR A 302 -4.31 -4.34 -11.08
CA THR A 302 -4.53 -5.65 -10.43
C THR A 302 -5.30 -6.65 -11.30
N ASN A 303 -6.11 -6.14 -12.24
CA ASN A 303 -6.92 -6.91 -13.18
C ASN A 303 -6.28 -7.04 -14.57
N ASP A 304 -4.97 -6.82 -14.69
CA ASP A 304 -4.19 -7.02 -15.93
C ASP A 304 -4.67 -6.17 -17.12
N SER A 305 -5.12 -4.93 -16.86
CA SER A 305 -5.39 -3.98 -17.95
C SER A 305 -4.12 -3.74 -18.75
N VAL A 306 -4.23 -3.82 -20.08
CA VAL A 306 -3.12 -3.53 -21.01
C VAL A 306 -2.67 -2.05 -20.95
N ASP A 307 -3.48 -1.18 -20.36
CA ASP A 307 -3.16 0.22 -20.08
C ASP A 307 -3.97 0.68 -18.85
N SER A 308 -3.37 0.61 -17.66
CA SER A 308 -4.01 1.00 -16.40
C SER A 308 -4.48 2.47 -16.39
N CYS A 309 -3.86 3.34 -17.18
CA CYS A 309 -4.20 4.75 -17.24
C CYS A 309 -5.48 5.00 -18.08
N HIS A 310 -5.63 4.36 -19.24
CA HIS A 310 -6.73 4.69 -20.16
C HIS A 310 -7.75 3.58 -20.40
N LYS A 311 -7.45 2.32 -20.04
CA LYS A 311 -8.28 1.17 -20.38
C LYS A 311 -8.75 0.43 -19.13
N SER A 312 -10.04 0.09 -19.13
CA SER A 312 -10.56 -0.86 -18.15
C SER A 312 -10.01 -2.25 -18.47
N ALA A 313 -9.83 -3.08 -17.45
CA ALA A 313 -9.55 -4.49 -17.65
C ALA A 313 -10.77 -5.22 -18.23
N ASP A 314 -10.53 -6.29 -18.98
CA ASP A 314 -11.58 -7.12 -19.60
C ASP A 314 -12.18 -8.12 -18.61
N ALA A 315 -11.41 -8.54 -17.60
CA ALA A 315 -11.81 -9.52 -16.59
C ALA A 315 -11.29 -9.11 -15.22
N SER A 316 -11.93 -9.63 -14.17
CA SER A 316 -11.46 -9.44 -12.79
C SER A 316 -10.49 -10.55 -12.40
N SER A 317 -9.40 -10.20 -11.73
CA SER A 317 -8.54 -11.16 -11.02
C SER A 317 -9.10 -11.53 -9.64
N LYS A 318 -10.17 -10.86 -9.19
CA LYS A 318 -10.85 -11.00 -7.88
C LYS A 318 -10.01 -10.57 -6.68
N ARG A 319 -8.87 -9.93 -6.94
CA ARG A 319 -7.93 -9.47 -5.92
C ARG A 319 -8.16 -8.03 -5.50
N PHE A 320 -8.77 -7.19 -6.35
CA PHE A 320 -9.03 -5.78 -6.02
C PHE A 320 -10.49 -5.56 -5.63
N ILE A 321 -10.72 -4.85 -4.52
CA ILE A 321 -12.05 -4.45 -4.05
C ILE A 321 -12.10 -2.93 -3.92
N HIS A 322 -12.88 -2.31 -4.80
CA HIS A 322 -13.33 -0.93 -4.69
C HIS A 322 -14.52 -0.88 -3.71
N LEU A 323 -14.25 -0.54 -2.44
CA LEU A 323 -15.23 -0.51 -1.36
C LEU A 323 -15.80 0.91 -1.19
N GLU A 324 -16.99 1.12 -1.75
CA GLU A 324 -17.72 2.39 -1.68
C GLU A 324 -18.70 2.40 -0.53
N GLN A 325 -18.65 3.42 0.33
CA GLN A 325 -19.40 3.42 1.57
C GLN A 325 -20.18 4.72 1.80
N SER A 326 -21.40 4.57 2.29
CA SER A 326 -22.19 5.69 2.79
C SER A 326 -21.50 6.38 3.97
N TYR A 327 -21.79 7.67 4.19
CA TYR A 327 -21.21 8.44 5.31
C TYR A 327 -21.53 7.83 6.68
N GLY A 328 -22.76 7.31 6.86
CA GLY A 328 -23.19 6.69 8.13
C GLY A 328 -22.32 5.49 8.50
N VAL A 329 -22.01 4.64 7.53
CA VAL A 329 -21.09 3.50 7.72
C VAL A 329 -19.72 3.98 8.18
N ARG A 330 -19.11 4.91 7.43
CA ARG A 330 -17.74 5.39 7.69
C ARG A 330 -17.59 6.10 9.03
N LYS A 331 -18.63 6.83 9.47
CA LYS A 331 -18.56 7.62 10.71
C LYS A 331 -19.05 6.85 11.95
N TYR A 332 -20.21 6.21 11.85
CA TYR A 332 -20.92 5.67 13.01
C TYR A 332 -20.83 4.15 13.12
N HIS A 333 -20.58 3.43 12.01
CA HIS A 333 -20.50 1.96 11.99
C HIS A 333 -19.13 1.41 11.60
N ARG A 334 -18.06 2.22 11.68
CA ARG A 334 -16.68 1.79 11.38
C ARG A 334 -16.24 0.55 12.16
N LYS A 335 -16.60 0.45 13.44
CA LYS A 335 -16.29 -0.72 14.28
C LYS A 335 -17.01 -1.99 13.79
N ALA A 336 -18.25 -1.86 13.31
CA ALA A 336 -18.96 -2.99 12.71
C ALA A 336 -18.27 -3.42 11.40
N MET A 337 -17.92 -2.47 10.54
CA MET A 337 -17.18 -2.79 9.30
C MET A 337 -15.82 -3.45 9.54
N GLN A 338 -15.10 -3.09 10.61
CA GLN A 338 -13.84 -3.76 10.97
C GLN A 338 -14.08 -5.23 11.32
N ARG A 339 -15.14 -5.53 12.09
CA ARG A 339 -15.54 -6.91 12.38
C ARG A 339 -15.94 -7.65 11.10
N HIS A 340 -16.75 -7.02 10.24
CA HIS A 340 -17.17 -7.65 9.01
C HIS A 340 -16.01 -7.97 8.09
N LEU A 341 -15.06 -7.04 7.95
CA LEU A 341 -13.85 -7.23 7.16
C LEU A 341 -12.97 -8.32 7.77
N LYS A 342 -12.79 -8.35 9.11
CA LYS A 342 -12.03 -9.42 9.77
C LYS A 342 -12.64 -10.79 9.47
N ASN A 343 -13.95 -10.93 9.64
CA ASN A 343 -14.65 -12.17 9.34
C ASN A 343 -14.50 -12.57 7.86
N ALA A 344 -14.61 -11.61 6.95
CA ALA A 344 -14.47 -11.86 5.51
C ALA A 344 -13.04 -12.28 5.13
N LEU A 345 -12.02 -11.65 5.71
CA LEU A 345 -10.61 -12.05 5.49
C LEU A 345 -10.35 -13.43 6.09
N ASP A 346 -10.88 -13.72 7.28
CA ASP A 346 -10.75 -15.04 7.92
C ASP A 346 -11.49 -16.14 7.16
N GLU A 347 -12.60 -15.82 6.49
CA GLU A 347 -13.31 -16.74 5.62
C GLU A 347 -12.55 -16.99 4.31
N TYR A 348 -11.98 -15.92 3.74
CA TYR A 348 -11.28 -15.99 2.46
C TYR A 348 -9.91 -16.70 2.54
N PHE A 349 -9.15 -16.50 3.62
CA PHE A 349 -7.83 -17.11 3.78
C PHE A 349 -7.83 -18.49 4.47
N LYS A 350 -9.01 -19.05 4.77
CA LYS A 350 -9.16 -20.44 5.23
C LYS A 350 -9.37 -21.35 4.04
#